data_AF-A0A8S9UFM8-F1
#
_entry.id   AF-A0A8S9UFM8-F1
#
_cell.length_a   1.000
_cell.length_b   1.000
_cell.length_c   1.000
_cell.angle_alpha   90.00
_cell.angle_beta   90.00
_cell.angle_gamma   90.00
#
_symmetry.space_group_name_H-M   'P 1'
#
loop_
_entity.id
_entity.type
_entity.pdbx_description
1 polymer ?
#
loop_
_entity_poly.entity_id
_entity_poly.type
_entity_poly.pdbx_seq_one_letter_code
_entity_poly.pdbx_strand_id
1 'polypeptide(L)'
;MSTSNGKTAFFTMEDAKASFNLFCCVCGIGSLAMPSNYARAGPLFASIALAFMIFANTYATLKLSKVMLVAPSSVKTYGDLGEWALGKWGRFFTVVSQMGVCLLVPCAFLVLGSTLLDVLFPDSFSQIYWIIFMALMVIP
;
A
#
# COMPACT_ATOMS: atom_id res chain seq x y z
N MET A 1 17.01 26.40 -18.51
CA MET A 1 18.42 26.02 -18.36
C MET A 1 18.85 26.41 -16.96
N SER A 2 18.84 25.48 -16.02
CA SER A 2 19.37 25.69 -14.67
C SER A 2 20.44 24.66 -14.45
N THR A 3 21.68 25.12 -14.52
CA THR A 3 22.89 24.35 -14.29
C THR A 3 23.01 24.14 -12.78
N SER A 4 22.65 22.96 -12.27
CA SER A 4 22.95 22.57 -10.90
C SER A 4 24.12 21.59 -10.89
N ASN A 5 25.28 22.12 -10.53
CA ASN A 5 26.49 21.40 -10.18
C ASN A 5 26.33 20.92 -8.73
N GLY A 6 26.26 19.62 -8.50
CA GLY A 6 26.12 19.08 -7.15
C GLY A 6 25.99 17.57 -7.17
N LYS A 7 26.97 16.89 -6.55
CA LYS A 7 27.00 15.47 -6.23
C LYS A 7 25.58 14.89 -6.09
N THR A 8 25.24 13.91 -6.91
CA THR A 8 24.08 13.04 -6.72
C THR A 8 24.14 12.48 -5.31
N ALA A 9 23.42 13.09 -4.37
CA ALA A 9 23.29 12.56 -3.02
C ALA A 9 22.56 11.23 -3.16
N PHE A 10 23.31 10.13 -3.01
CA PHE A 10 22.86 8.77 -3.28
C PHE A 10 21.73 8.30 -2.34
N PHE A 11 21.36 9.11 -1.33
CA PHE A 11 20.22 8.88 -0.45
C PHE A 11 19.90 10.17 0.31
N THR A 12 18.80 10.85 -0.01
CA THR A 12 18.35 12.00 0.80
C THR A 12 17.51 11.49 1.98
N MET A 13 17.48 12.22 3.09
CA MET A 13 16.67 11.83 4.27
C MET A 13 15.17 11.69 3.95
N GLU A 14 14.68 12.44 2.97
CA GLU A 14 13.31 12.33 2.46
C GLU A 14 13.07 10.99 1.74
N ASP A 15 14.05 10.50 0.96
CA ASP A 15 14.00 9.21 0.27
C ASP A 15 14.01 8.06 1.29
N ALA A 16 14.78 8.22 2.37
CA ALA A 16 14.81 7.27 3.48
C ALA A 16 13.44 7.16 4.17
N LYS A 17 12.81 8.30 4.46
CA LYS A 17 11.47 8.34 5.08
C LYS A 17 10.40 7.74 4.15
N ALA A 18 10.45 8.05 2.87
CA ALA A 18 9.54 7.48 1.88
C ALA A 18 9.71 5.95 1.76
N SER A 19 10.96 5.48 1.73
CA SER A 19 11.29 4.05 1.68
C SER A 19 10.83 3.31 2.93
N PHE A 20 11.01 3.91 4.12
CA PHE A 20 10.55 3.32 5.38
C PHE A 20 9.02 3.22 5.44
N ASN A 21 8.31 4.26 4.99
CA ASN A 21 6.85 4.23 4.93
C ASN A 21 6.33 3.15 3.96
N LEU A 22 6.95 3.03 2.78
CA LEU A 22 6.66 1.94 1.84
C LEU A 22 6.92 0.57 2.45
N PHE A 23 8.04 0.39 3.16
CA PHE A 23 8.35 -0.85 3.85
C PHE A 23 7.31 -1.19 4.92
N CYS A 24 6.93 -0.21 5.75
CA CYS A 24 5.89 -0.37 6.77
C CYS A 24 4.54 -0.81 6.16
N CYS A 25 4.15 -0.18 5.04
CA CYS A 25 2.93 -0.55 4.31
C CYS A 25 2.98 -1.99 3.76
N VAL A 26 4.13 -2.43 3.23
CA VAL A 26 4.29 -3.78 2.67
C VAL A 26 4.34 -4.85 3.77
N CYS A 27 5.10 -4.61 4.83
CA CYS A 27 5.26 -5.54 5.96
C CYS A 27 4.05 -5.64 6.89
N GLY A 28 3.05 -4.76 6.74
CA GLY A 28 1.81 -4.82 7.49
C GLY A 28 0.84 -5.88 6.95
N ILE A 29 -0.25 -5.42 6.35
CA ILE A 29 -1.38 -6.28 5.91
C ILE A 29 -0.94 -7.35 4.91
N GLY A 30 0.01 -7.01 4.02
CA GLY A 30 0.51 -7.94 3.01
C GLY A 30 1.07 -9.21 3.65
N SER A 31 1.94 -9.06 4.65
CA SER A 31 2.54 -10.19 5.35
C SER A 31 1.53 -10.98 6.18
N LEU A 32 0.56 -10.32 6.82
CA LEU A 32 -0.46 -10.98 7.63
C LEU A 32 -1.40 -11.86 6.78
N ALA A 33 -1.69 -11.45 5.54
CA ALA A 33 -2.60 -12.20 4.65
C ALA A 33 -1.91 -13.34 3.87
N MET A 34 -0.58 -13.32 3.73
CA MET A 34 0.15 -14.31 2.94
C MET A 34 -0.07 -15.77 3.39
N PRO A 35 0.02 -16.13 4.69
CA PRO A 35 -0.15 -17.52 5.12
C PRO A 35 -1.53 -18.07 4.77
N SER A 36 -2.58 -17.28 5.01
CA SER A 36 -3.97 -17.65 4.69
C SER A 36 -4.18 -17.83 3.18
N ASN A 37 -3.55 -16.98 2.36
CA ASN A 37 -3.62 -17.10 0.90
C ASN A 37 -2.87 -18.34 0.39
N TYR A 38 -1.69 -18.63 0.94
CA TYR A 38 -0.90 -19.82 0.62
C TYR A 38 -1.60 -21.11 1.06
N ALA A 39 -2.30 -21.09 2.20
CA ALA A 39 -3.10 -22.23 2.67
C ALA A 39 -4.27 -22.57 1.73
N ARG A 40 -4.88 -21.57 1.09
CA ARG A 40 -6.02 -21.78 0.17
C ARG A 40 -5.62 -22.13 -1.26
N ALA A 41 -4.59 -21.48 -1.81
CA ALA A 41 -4.18 -21.68 -3.20
C ALA A 41 -3.09 -22.77 -3.36
N GLY A 42 -2.42 -23.16 -2.27
CA GLY A 42 -1.26 -24.03 -2.29
C GLY A 42 0.04 -23.28 -2.67
N PRO A 43 1.21 -23.82 -2.28
CA PRO A 43 2.49 -23.10 -2.37
C PRO A 43 2.94 -22.79 -3.80
N LEU A 44 2.64 -23.67 -4.76
CA LEU A 44 3.01 -23.50 -6.16
C LEU A 44 2.20 -22.38 -6.83
N PHE A 45 0.87 -22.41 -6.76
CA PHE A 45 0.03 -21.38 -7.38
C PHE A 45 0.18 -20.03 -6.67
N ALA A 46 0.29 -20.02 -5.34
CA ALA A 46 0.50 -18.79 -4.58
C ALA A 46 1.83 -18.12 -4.92
N SER A 47 2.92 -18.88 -5.08
CA SER A 47 4.23 -18.32 -5.45
C SER A 47 4.27 -17.78 -6.89
N ILE A 48 3.62 -18.46 -7.85
CA ILE A 48 3.48 -17.96 -9.22
C ILE A 48 2.66 -16.66 -9.24
N ALA A 49 1.53 -16.63 -8.53
CA ALA A 49 0.69 -15.45 -8.43
C ALA A 49 1.41 -14.28 -7.75
N LEU A 50 2.15 -14.56 -6.67
CA LEU A 50 3.00 -13.58 -5.99
C LEU A 50 4.03 -12.97 -6.94
N ALA A 51 4.77 -13.81 -7.66
CA ALA A 51 5.80 -13.37 -8.60
C ALA A 51 5.22 -12.50 -9.71
N PHE A 52 4.07 -12.89 -10.28
CA PHE A 52 3.36 -12.10 -11.27
C PHE A 52 2.91 -10.74 -10.73
N MET A 53 2.32 -10.72 -9.52
CA MET A 53 1.90 -9.48 -8.86
C MET A 53 3.07 -8.55 -8.56
N ILE A 54 4.21 -9.08 -8.10
CA ILE A 54 5.42 -8.28 -7.86
C ILE A 54 5.89 -7.65 -9.17
N PHE A 55 5.97 -8.44 -10.25
CA PHE A 55 6.40 -7.94 -11.55
C PHE A 55 5.45 -6.87 -12.10
N ALA A 56 4.14 -7.12 -12.07
CA ALA A 56 3.13 -6.19 -12.56
C ALA A 56 3.13 -4.87 -11.78
N ASN A 57 3.18 -4.92 -10.44
CA ASN A 57 3.21 -3.72 -9.61
C ASN A 57 4.52 -2.94 -9.78
N THR A 58 5.66 -3.62 -9.90
CA THR A 58 6.95 -2.97 -10.16
C THR A 58 6.95 -2.28 -11.52
N TYR A 59 6.49 -2.96 -12.57
CA TYR A 59 6.40 -2.38 -13.91
C TYR A 59 5.48 -1.16 -13.95
N ALA A 60 4.30 -1.25 -13.32
CA ALA A 60 3.37 -0.13 -13.20
C ALA A 60 4.02 1.06 -12.48
N THR A 61 4.75 0.81 -11.39
CA THR A 61 5.48 1.85 -10.64
C THR A 61 6.54 2.51 -11.51
N LEU A 62 7.32 1.74 -12.27
CA LEU A 62 8.33 2.30 -13.19
C LEU A 62 7.70 3.20 -14.26
N LYS A 63 6.59 2.76 -14.86
CA LYS A 63 5.85 3.56 -15.84
C LYS A 63 5.28 4.82 -15.21
N LEU A 64 4.73 4.73 -14.00
CA LEU A 64 4.22 5.88 -13.26
C LEU A 64 5.33 6.89 -12.98
N SER A 65 6.50 6.44 -12.50
CA SER A 65 7.65 7.31 -12.26
C SER A 65 8.11 7.99 -13.56
N LYS A 66 8.11 7.28 -14.69
CA LYS A 66 8.42 7.87 -16.00
C LYS A 66 7.40 8.93 -16.42
N VAL A 67 6.11 8.69 -16.16
CA VAL A 67 5.05 9.66 -16.42
C VAL A 67 5.19 10.89 -15.53
N MET A 68 5.50 10.71 -14.25
CA MET A 68 5.74 11.82 -13.31
C MET A 68 6.93 12.70 -13.71
N LEU A 69 7.93 12.17 -14.40
CA LEU A 69 9.06 12.96 -14.92
C LEU A 69 8.68 13.87 -16.11
N VAL A 70 7.61 13.53 -16.84
CA VAL A 70 7.12 14.31 -17.99
C VAL A 70 5.95 15.22 -17.60
N ALA A 71 5.29 14.92 -16.48
CA ALA A 71 4.15 15.68 -15.99
C ALA A 71 4.54 17.12 -15.60
N PRO A 72 3.69 18.12 -15.88
CA PRO A 72 3.92 19.50 -15.46
C PRO A 72 3.82 19.62 -13.93
N SER A 73 4.45 20.66 -13.35
CA SER A 73 4.52 20.88 -11.89
C SER A 73 3.16 21.08 -11.18
N SER A 74 2.09 21.23 -11.95
CA SER A 74 0.71 21.25 -11.45
C SER A 74 0.24 19.88 -10.96
N VAL A 75 0.79 18.79 -11.51
CA VAL A 75 0.37 17.41 -11.23
C VAL A 75 1.13 16.86 -10.01
N LYS A 76 0.51 16.95 -8.83
CA LYS A 76 1.12 16.46 -7.57
C LYS A 76 0.45 15.22 -6.98
N THR A 77 -0.82 14.99 -7.27
CA THR A 77 -1.59 13.91 -6.67
C THR A 77 -1.87 12.81 -7.70
N TYR A 78 -2.00 11.56 -7.26
CA TYR A 78 -2.35 10.42 -8.11
C TYR A 78 -3.65 10.65 -8.92
N GLY A 79 -4.63 11.34 -8.32
CA GLY A 79 -5.86 11.75 -9.01
C GLY A 79 -5.64 12.74 -10.15
N ASP A 80 -4.73 13.69 -9.95
CA ASP A 80 -4.37 14.72 -10.94
C ASP A 80 -3.55 14.10 -12.08
N LEU A 81 -2.70 13.12 -11.75
CA LEU A 81 -1.98 12.30 -12.74
C LEU A 81 -2.95 11.50 -13.61
N GLY A 82 -4.00 10.94 -12.99
CA GLY A 82 -5.08 10.26 -13.69
C GLY A 82 -5.85 11.20 -14.62
N GLU A 83 -6.12 12.43 -14.17
CA GLU A 83 -6.74 13.47 -15.01
C GLU A 83 -5.87 13.85 -16.20
N TRP A 84 -4.57 14.00 -15.99
CA TRP A 84 -3.63 14.36 -17.04
C TRP A 84 -3.46 13.22 -18.06
N ALA A 85 -3.46 11.96 -17.63
CA ALA A 85 -3.24 10.81 -18.50
C ALA A 85 -4.49 10.32 -19.26
N LEU A 86 -5.67 10.34 -18.63
CA LEU A 86 -6.93 9.80 -19.18
C LEU A 86 -8.11 10.79 -19.13
N GLY A 87 -7.88 12.05 -18.77
CA GLY A 87 -8.94 13.05 -18.62
C GLY A 87 -9.83 12.82 -17.38
N LYS A 88 -11.03 13.39 -17.40
CA LYS A 88 -11.98 13.36 -16.26
C LYS A 88 -12.30 11.94 -15.76
N TRP A 89 -12.36 10.97 -16.67
CA TRP A 89 -12.56 9.56 -16.33
C TRP A 89 -11.37 8.98 -15.56
N GLY A 90 -10.15 9.33 -15.95
CA GLY A 90 -8.94 8.94 -15.23
C GLY A 90 -8.91 9.45 -13.80
N ARG A 91 -9.34 10.71 -13.57
CA ARG A 91 -9.50 11.28 -12.22
C ARG A 91 -10.50 10.49 -11.39
N PHE A 92 -11.66 10.15 -11.97
CA PHE A 92 -12.69 9.40 -11.27
C PHE A 92 -12.18 8.02 -10.83
N PHE A 93 -11.60 7.23 -11.75
CA PHE A 93 -11.11 5.89 -11.41
C PHE A 93 -9.99 5.90 -10.37
N THR A 94 -9.04 6.83 -10.47
CA THR A 94 -7.91 6.94 -9.52
C THR A 94 -8.34 7.40 -8.14
N VAL A 95 -9.31 8.33 -8.04
CA VAL A 95 -9.85 8.77 -6.75
C VAL A 95 -10.69 7.67 -6.10
N VAL A 96 -11.54 6.99 -6.86
CA VAL A 96 -12.38 5.90 -6.34
C VAL A 96 -11.51 4.75 -5.85
N SER A 97 -10.47 4.35 -6.59
CA SER A 97 -9.55 3.30 -6.15
C SER A 97 -8.76 3.72 -4.90
N GLN A 98 -8.33 4.98 -4.81
CA GLN A 98 -7.65 5.51 -3.63
C GLN A 98 -8.56 5.52 -2.39
N MET A 99 -9.83 5.93 -2.55
CA MET A 99 -10.80 5.89 -1.46
C MET A 99 -11.08 4.45 -1.01
N GLY A 100 -11.19 3.53 -1.96
CA GLY A 100 -11.32 2.10 -1.68
C GLY A 100 -10.16 1.57 -0.83
N VAL A 101 -8.92 1.81 -1.24
CA VAL A 101 -7.76 1.33 -0.47
C VAL A 101 -7.65 2.01 0.90
N CYS A 102 -7.94 3.31 1.00
CA CYS A 102 -7.90 4.03 2.27
C CYS A 102 -8.93 3.51 3.30
N LEU A 103 -10.06 2.96 2.86
CA LEU A 103 -11.06 2.35 3.74
C LEU A 103 -10.77 0.88 4.02
N LEU A 104 -10.40 0.11 2.99
CA LEU A 104 -10.20 -1.33 3.11
C LEU A 104 -8.94 -1.68 3.91
N VAL A 105 -7.87 -0.87 3.82
CA VAL A 105 -6.62 -1.07 4.56
C VAL A 105 -6.85 -1.11 6.08
N PRO A 106 -7.43 -0.08 6.73
CA PRO A 106 -7.68 -0.12 8.16
C PRO A 106 -8.69 -1.21 8.53
N CYS A 107 -9.73 -1.45 7.72
CA CYS A 107 -10.66 -2.55 7.98
C CYS A 107 -9.97 -3.92 8.00
N ALA A 108 -9.10 -4.20 7.03
CA ALA A 108 -8.35 -5.46 6.97
C ALA A 108 -7.41 -5.60 8.17
N PHE A 109 -6.72 -4.51 8.54
CA PHE A 109 -5.83 -4.49 9.70
C PHE A 109 -6.58 -4.77 11.01
N LEU A 110 -7.75 -4.16 11.21
CA LEU A 110 -8.58 -4.38 12.41
C LEU A 110 -9.07 -5.83 12.50
N VAL A 111 -9.54 -6.41 11.39
CA VAL A 111 -10.01 -7.80 11.37
C VAL A 111 -8.85 -8.77 11.62
N LEU A 112 -7.76 -8.69 10.85
CA LEU A 112 -6.59 -9.57 11.01
C LEU A 112 -5.95 -9.40 12.40
N GLY A 113 -5.83 -8.16 12.86
CA GLY A 113 -5.31 -7.83 14.18
C GLY A 113 -6.13 -8.42 15.32
N SER A 114 -7.46 -8.33 15.24
CA SER A 114 -8.36 -8.92 16.24
C SER A 114 -8.22 -10.45 16.30
N THR A 115 -8.09 -11.13 15.15
CA THR A 115 -7.91 -12.59 15.12
C THR A 115 -6.57 -13.00 15.72
N LEU A 116 -5.53 -12.19 15.56
CA LEU A 116 -4.21 -12.44 16.16
C LEU A 116 -4.25 -12.33 17.69
N LEU A 117 -4.97 -11.33 18.21
CA LEU A 117 -5.16 -11.15 19.66
C LEU A 117 -6.00 -12.28 20.27
N ASP A 118 -7.03 -12.74 19.57
CA ASP A 118 -7.87 -13.86 19.99
C ASP A 118 -7.06 -15.16 20.12
N VAL A 119 -6.13 -15.41 19.20
CA VAL A 119 -5.20 -16.55 19.26
C VAL A 119 -4.14 -16.38 20.36
N LEU A 120 -3.68 -15.15 20.63
CA LEU A 120 -2.67 -14.89 21.66
C LEU A 120 -3.23 -14.99 23.08
N PHE A 121 -4.49 -14.58 23.29
CA PHE A 121 -5.20 -14.62 24.57
C PHE A 121 -6.50 -15.43 24.45
N PRO A 122 -6.39 -16.77 24.33
CA PRO A 122 -7.56 -17.63 24.17
C PRO A 122 -8.53 -17.48 25.37
N ASP A 123 -9.83 -17.55 25.08
CA ASP A 123 -10.95 -17.53 26.04
C ASP A 123 -11.05 -16.31 26.98
N SER A 124 -10.29 -15.24 26.73
CA SER A 124 -10.31 -14.04 27.58
C SER A 124 -11.47 -13.08 27.26
N PHE A 125 -11.75 -12.83 25.98
CA PHE A 125 -12.81 -11.92 25.53
C PHE A 125 -13.39 -12.36 24.18
N SER A 126 -14.65 -12.02 23.90
CA SER A 126 -15.27 -12.27 22.58
C SER A 126 -14.65 -11.39 21.49
N GLN A 127 -14.55 -11.90 20.27
CA GLN A 127 -13.95 -11.23 19.09
C GLN A 127 -14.47 -9.80 18.85
N ILE A 128 -15.72 -9.50 19.20
CA ILE A 128 -16.28 -8.14 19.09
C ILE A 128 -15.53 -7.13 19.98
N TYR A 129 -15.11 -7.54 21.18
CA TYR A 129 -14.36 -6.68 22.09
C TYR A 129 -12.92 -6.48 21.63
N TRP A 130 -12.29 -7.51 21.04
CA TRP A 130 -10.96 -7.40 20.46
C TRP A 130 -10.92 -6.45 19.25
N ILE A 131 -11.96 -6.45 18.42
CA ILE A 131 -12.11 -5.45 17.34
C ILE A 131 -12.22 -4.04 17.90
N ILE A 132 -13.02 -3.82 18.95
CA ILE A 132 -13.16 -2.50 19.58
C ILE A 132 -11.85 -2.04 20.20
N PHE A 133 -11.13 -2.94 20.87
CA PHE A 133 -9.83 -2.64 21.48
C PHE A 133 -8.76 -2.29 20.45
N MET A 134 -8.70 -3.05 19.35
CA MET A 134 -7.82 -2.73 18.22
C MET A 134 -8.21 -1.42 17.53
N ALA A 135 -9.50 -1.12 17.40
CA ALA A 135 -9.96 0.15 16.86
C ALA A 135 -9.49 1.32 17.75
N LEU A 136 -9.62 1.19 19.07
CA LEU A 136 -9.12 2.19 20.02
C LEU A 136 -7.61 2.39 19.96
N MET A 137 -6.83 1.31 19.77
CA MET A 137 -5.36 1.41 19.64
C MET A 137 -4.89 2.00 18.30
N VAL A 138 -5.71 1.90 17.24
CA VAL A 138 -5.39 2.39 15.90
C VAL A 138 -5.83 3.85 15.69
N ILE A 139 -6.72 4.39 16.55
CA ILE A 139 -7.04 5.81 16.55
C ILE A 139 -5.78 6.58 17.00
N PRO A 140 -5.24 7.49 16.15
CA PRO A 140 -4.03 8.25 16.45
C PRO A 140 -4.19 9.22 17.62
#